data_AF-A0A6A7LRJ4-F1
#
_entry.id   AF-A0A6A7LRJ4-F1
#
_cell.length_a   1.000
_cell.length_b   1.000
_cell.length_c   1.000
_cell.angle_alpha   90.00
_cell.angle_beta   90.00
_cell.angle_gamma   90.00
#
_symmetry.space_group_name_H-M   'P 1'
#
loop_
_entity.id
_entity.type
_entity.pdbx_description
1 polymer ?
#
loop_
_entity_poly.entity_id
_entity_poly.type
_entity_poly.pdbx_seq_one_letter_code
_entity_poly.pdbx_strand_id
1 'polypeptide(L)'
;MDLSGLEAGAHIELEDLSVGEVLESSPDGETIRVRYLESPFDPDLVGTEARVSWDIVAGLVTGENTTTRLGGELRPRNWVG
;
A
#
# COMPACT_ATOMS: atom_id res chain seq x y z
N MET A 1 -1.06 -15.70 -1.63
CA MET A 1 -0.60 -14.68 -2.61
C MET A 1 0.90 -14.87 -2.75
N ASP A 2 1.45 -14.78 -3.95
CA ASP A 2 2.91 -14.88 -4.13
C ASP A 2 3.54 -13.49 -4.04
N LEU A 3 4.49 -13.30 -3.11
CA LEU A 3 5.22 -12.04 -2.93
C LEU A 3 6.61 -12.05 -3.58
N SER A 4 7.00 -13.13 -4.26
CA SER A 4 8.33 -13.25 -4.87
C SER A 4 8.55 -12.25 -6.01
N GLY A 5 7.47 -11.71 -6.57
CA GLY A 5 7.50 -10.66 -7.59
C GLY A 5 7.50 -9.22 -7.05
N LEU A 6 7.51 -9.00 -5.73
CA LEU A 6 7.58 -7.64 -5.20
C LEU A 6 8.99 -7.07 -5.28
N GLU A 7 9.08 -5.88 -5.88
CA GLU A 7 10.31 -5.10 -5.96
C GLU A 7 10.52 -4.27 -4.69
N ALA A 8 11.78 -4.05 -4.35
CA ALA A 8 12.14 -3.10 -3.30
C ALA A 8 11.66 -1.69 -3.68
N GLY A 9 11.05 -0.97 -2.73
CA GLY A 9 10.38 0.32 -2.92
C GLY A 9 8.88 0.21 -3.22
N ALA A 10 8.35 -1.00 -3.44
CA ALA A 10 6.91 -1.19 -3.57
C ALA A 10 6.21 -0.87 -2.23
N HIS A 11 5.04 -0.23 -2.31
CA HIS A 11 4.24 0.07 -1.13
C HIS A 11 3.13 -0.98 -0.98
N ILE A 12 2.92 -1.43 0.25
CA ILE A 12 1.90 -2.42 0.60
C ILE A 12 1.04 -1.90 1.75
N GLU A 13 -0.20 -2.37 1.79
CA GLU A 13 -1.11 -2.20 2.90
C GLU A 13 -1.21 -3.53 3.65
N LEU A 14 -1.12 -3.48 4.98
CA LEU A 14 -1.31 -4.61 5.87
C LEU A 14 -2.78 -4.67 6.33
N GLU A 15 -3.21 -5.81 6.88
CA GLU A 15 -4.57 -6.00 7.38
C GLU A 15 -4.97 -4.99 8.48
N ASP A 16 -4.01 -4.45 9.22
CA ASP A 16 -4.23 -3.41 10.22
C ASP A 16 -4.27 -1.99 9.63
N LEU A 17 -4.37 -1.84 8.30
CA LEU A 17 -4.29 -0.54 7.61
C LEU A 17 -2.93 0.17 7.75
N SER A 18 -1.91 -0.51 8.28
CA SER A 18 -0.54 -0.02 8.22
C SER A 18 -0.03 -0.05 6.77
N VAL A 19 0.79 0.94 6.43
CA VAL A 19 1.45 1.02 5.13
C VAL A 19 2.94 0.74 5.31
N GLY A 20 3.46 -0.21 4.53
CA GLY A 20 4.87 -0.58 4.52
C GLY A 20 5.51 -0.37 3.16
N GLU A 21 6.78 0.02 3.14
CA GLU A 21 7.65 -0.02 1.97
C GLU A 21 8.45 -1.32 1.97
N VAL A 22 8.42 -2.07 0.87
CA VAL A 22 9.18 -3.30 0.75
C VAL A 22 10.66 -2.99 0.59
N LEU A 23 11.48 -3.57 1.45
CA LEU A 23 12.94 -3.48 1.39
C LEU A 23 13.54 -4.69 0.68
N GLU A 24 12.99 -5.88 0.94
CA GLU A 24 13.50 -7.15 0.41
C GLU A 24 12.36 -8.17 0.38
N SER A 25 12.26 -8.93 -0.71
CA SER A 25 11.36 -10.08 -0.82
C SER A 25 12.11 -11.37 -0.55
N SER A 26 11.52 -12.28 0.24
CA SER A 26 12.10 -13.62 0.39
C SER A 26 11.92 -14.42 -0.90
N PRO A 27 12.91 -15.23 -1.29
CA PRO A 27 12.84 -16.05 -2.50
C PRO A 27 11.72 -17.10 -2.44
N ASP A 28 11.29 -17.46 -1.24
CA ASP A 28 10.18 -18.39 -1.00
C ASP A 28 8.80 -17.76 -1.22
N GLY A 29 8.73 -16.43 -1.40
CA GLY A 29 7.48 -15.68 -1.62
C GLY A 29 6.54 -15.63 -0.41
N GLU A 30 6.91 -16.24 0.72
CA GLU A 30 6.07 -16.31 1.93
C GLU A 30 6.20 -15.08 2.84
N THR A 31 7.36 -14.43 2.83
CA THR A 31 7.65 -13.30 3.71
C THR A 31 8.39 -12.20 2.96
N ILE A 32 8.23 -10.98 3.44
CA ILE A 32 8.92 -9.80 2.92
C ILE A 32 9.40 -8.94 4.09
N ARG A 33 10.53 -8.26 3.92
CA ARG A 33 11.00 -7.24 4.85
C ARG A 33 10.43 -5.91 4.41
N VAL A 34 9.78 -5.23 5.35
CA VAL A 34 9.15 -3.94 5.10
C VAL A 34 9.62 -2.92 6.12
N ARG A 35 9.65 -1.65 5.71
CA ARG A 35 9.76 -0.50 6.60
C ARG A 35 8.39 0.14 6.73
N TYR A 36 7.89 0.27 7.95
CA TYR A 36 6.60 0.93 8.18
C TYR A 36 6.71 2.41 7.82
N LEU A 37 5.82 2.87 6.96
CA LEU A 37 5.67 4.28 6.58
C LEU A 37 4.53 4.93 7.36
N GLU A 38 3.45 4.17 7.59
CA GLU A 38 2.29 4.60 8.35
C GLU A 38 1.77 3.44 9.19
N SER A 39 1.37 3.71 10.42
CA SER A 39 0.75 2.72 11.29
C SER A 39 -0.28 3.41 12.19
N PRO A 40 -1.57 3.34 11.85
CA PRO A 40 -2.61 4.12 12.53
C PRO A 40 -2.89 3.65 13.96
N PHE A 41 -2.59 2.38 14.25
CA PHE A 41 -2.82 1.76 15.56
C PHE A 41 -1.59 1.81 16.48
N ASP A 42 -0.38 1.86 15.91
CA ASP A 42 0.88 1.87 16.67
C ASP A 42 1.92 2.80 16.02
N PRO A 43 1.95 4.10 16.39
CA PRO A 43 2.83 5.09 15.75
C PRO A 43 4.33 4.84 15.99
N ASP A 44 4.69 4.10 17.05
CA ASP A 44 6.08 3.70 17.33
C ASP A 44 6.65 2.73 16.28
N LEU A 45 5.80 2.08 15.49
CA LEU A 45 6.25 1.23 14.39
C LEU A 45 6.77 2.04 13.20
N VAL A 46 6.32 3.29 13.02
CA VAL A 46 6.70 4.11 11.86
C VAL A 46 8.22 4.32 11.82
N GLY A 47 8.83 3.99 10.68
CA GLY A 47 10.27 4.05 10.47
C GLY A 47 11.04 2.81 10.96
N THR A 48 10.39 1.88 11.64
CA THR A 48 10.97 0.57 12.00
C THR A 48 10.86 -0.41 10.85
N GLU A 49 11.66 -1.47 10.92
CA GLU A 49 11.68 -2.54 9.93
C GLU A 49 11.20 -3.84 10.56
N ALA A 50 10.33 -4.57 9.85
CA ALA A 50 9.87 -5.89 10.28
C ALA A 50 9.78 -6.85 9.10
N ARG A 51 9.76 -8.15 9.41
CA ARG A 51 9.35 -9.17 8.46
C ARG A 51 7.86 -9.43 8.63
N VAL A 52 7.13 -9.30 7.53
CA VAL A 52 5.70 -9.56 7.45
C VAL A 52 5.46 -10.77 6.54
N SER A 53 4.51 -11.60 6.92
CA SER A 53 4.06 -12.75 6.13
C SER A 53 3.05 -12.30 5.09
N TRP A 54 2.94 -13.05 4.00
CA TRP A 54 1.96 -12.76 2.96
C TRP A 54 0.51 -12.82 3.43
N ASP A 55 0.21 -13.52 4.53
CA ASP A 55 -1.15 -13.67 5.02
C ASP A 55 -1.72 -12.36 5.60
N ILE A 56 -0.85 -11.50 6.15
CA ILE A 56 -1.23 -10.19 6.70
C ILE A 56 -1.12 -9.03 5.70
N VAL A 57 -0.74 -9.31 4.45
CA VAL A 57 -0.70 -8.31 3.38
C VAL A 57 -2.10 -8.18 2.78
N ALA A 58 -2.75 -7.05 3.00
CA ALA A 58 -4.07 -6.76 2.45
C ALA A 58 -4.02 -6.43 0.95
N GLY A 59 -2.96 -5.76 0.49
CA GLY A 59 -2.79 -5.43 -0.92
C GLY A 59 -1.58 -4.58 -1.26
N LEU A 60 -1.39 -4.34 -2.57
CA LEU A 60 -0.38 -3.43 -3.09
C LEU A 60 -0.97 -2.01 -3.16
N VAL A 61 -0.26 -1.06 -2.58
CA VAL A 61 -0.57 0.37 -2.71
C VAL A 61 0.19 0.87 -3.93
N THR A 62 -0.39 0.72 -5.11
CA THR A 62 0.10 1.46 -6.28
C THR A 62 -0.40 2.89 -6.14
N GLY A 63 0.48 3.88 -6.35
CA GLY A 63 0.16 5.31 -6.23
C GLY A 63 -0.95 5.84 -7.15
N GLU A 64 -1.77 4.98 -7.76
CA GLU A 64 -2.92 5.31 -8.59
C GLU A 64 -4.21 5.54 -7.80
N ASN A 65 -4.17 5.56 -6.45
CA ASN A 65 -5.33 5.96 -5.65
C ASN A 65 -5.16 7.34 -5.01
N THR A 66 -4.76 8.32 -5.81
CA THR A 66 -5.19 9.70 -5.54
C THR A 66 -6.63 9.81 -6.05
N THR A 67 -7.61 9.66 -5.15
CA THR A 67 -8.98 10.14 -5.35
C THR A 67 -9.68 9.68 -6.64
N THR A 68 -10.26 8.49 -6.63
CA THR A 68 -11.57 8.30 -7.32
C THR A 68 -12.56 7.74 -6.32
N ARG A 69 -12.86 8.53 -5.29
CA ARG A 69 -14.09 8.38 -4.51
C ARG A 69 -14.75 9.75 -4.37
N LEU A 70 -15.61 10.03 -5.36
CA LEU A 70 -16.81 10.85 -5.27
C LEU A 70 -16.63 12.33 -4.88
N GLY A 71 -16.34 13.15 -5.89
CA GLY A 71 -16.90 14.51 -6.04
C GLY A 71 -17.21 14.67 -7.53
N GLY A 72 -18.47 14.55 -7.97
CA GLY A 72 -19.38 15.67 -7.92
C GLY A 72 -19.32 16.43 -9.25
N GLU A 73 -20.28 16.15 -10.13
CA GLU A 73 -20.71 17.04 -11.21
C GLU A 73 -19.82 17.17 -12.47
N LEU A 74 -19.94 16.21 -13.40
CA LEU A 74 -19.79 16.52 -14.83
C LEU A 74 -21.17 16.92 -15.38
N ARG A 75 -21.66 18.11 -15.02
CA ARG A 75 -22.63 18.78 -15.89
C ARG A 75 -21.87 19.30 -17.10
N PRO A 76 -22.18 18.87 -18.34
CA PRO A 76 -21.65 19.56 -19.50
C PRO A 76 -22.23 20.98 -19.52
N ARG A 77 -21.47 21.96 -19.03
CA ARG A 77 -21.69 23.37 -19.35
C ARG A 77 -21.28 23.57 -20.80
N ASN A 78 -22.19 23.27 -21.72
CA ASN A 78 -22.15 23.86 -23.05
C ASN A 78 -23.53 24.46 -23.35
N TRP A 79 -23.74 25.64 -22.76
CA TRP A 79 -24.73 26.61 -23.22
C TRP A 79 -23.97 27.88 -23.59
N VAL A 80 -23.51 27.95 -24.83
CA VAL A 80 -23.15 29.17 -25.58
C VAL A 80 -23.20 28.75 -27.06
N GLY A 81 -23.98 29.31 -27.98
CA GLY A 81 -25.05 30.30 -27.98
C GLY A 81 -25.76 30.20 -29.34
#